data_AF-L1P519-F1
#
_entry.id   AF-L1P519-F1
#
_cell.length_a   1.000
_cell.length_b   1.000
_cell.length_c   1.000
_cell.angle_alpha   90.00
_cell.angle_beta   90.00
_cell.angle_gamma   90.00
#
_symmetry.space_group_name_H-M   'P 1'
#
loop_
_entity.id
_entity.type
_entity.pdbx_description
1 polymer ?
#
loop_
_entity_poly.entity_id
_entity_poly.type
_entity_poly.pdbx_seq_one_letter_code
_entity_poly.pdbx_strand_id
1 'polypeptide(L)'
;MMMKKYLPAALLAAALAACGGGEPAADAALMPPKPGFTVKFIDIAVLAPKLPLGEPVISEGEHGEKAYRYPIKGLPEGNFVAFTGKFPENMHELNGQCMEDTAAGWAAGGVCRDLFDKLAAAITAKPDEVGKYMLEHAGLQPVSEQQTYAAVQDGRFVFDADRKGMFSLRRRH
;
A
#
# COMPACT_ATOMS: atom_id res chain seq x y z
N MET A 1 63.03 -46.94 -20.03
CA MET A 1 64.31 -46.36 -19.56
C MET A 1 64.25 -44.85 -19.70
N MET A 2 64.61 -44.14 -18.62
CA MET A 2 65.33 -42.84 -18.56
C MET A 2 64.94 -41.74 -19.56
N MET A 3 64.33 -40.63 -19.13
CA MET A 3 64.88 -39.47 -18.39
C MET A 3 65.02 -38.23 -19.29
N LYS A 4 64.17 -37.25 -18.99
CA LYS A 4 64.55 -35.86 -18.64
C LYS A 4 64.89 -34.88 -19.77
N LYS A 5 64.61 -33.62 -19.43
CA LYS A 5 64.99 -32.31 -20.03
C LYS A 5 63.89 -31.74 -20.93
N TYR A 6 63.42 -30.49 -20.83
CA TYR A 6 63.99 -29.22 -20.38
C TYR A 6 62.87 -28.25 -19.89
N LEU A 7 63.15 -27.40 -18.90
CA LEU A 7 62.52 -26.06 -18.70
C LEU A 7 63.38 -25.03 -19.49
N PRO A 8 62.90 -23.85 -19.96
CA PRO A 8 62.16 -22.85 -19.14
C PRO A 8 61.17 -21.88 -19.86
N ALA A 9 60.43 -21.13 -19.02
CA ALA A 9 59.94 -19.73 -19.14
C ALA A 9 59.38 -19.16 -20.46
N ALA A 10 58.10 -18.74 -20.45
CA ALA A 10 57.66 -17.38 -20.82
C ALA A 10 56.14 -17.19 -20.61
N LEU A 11 55.79 -16.17 -19.82
CA LEU A 11 54.69 -15.20 -19.99
C LEU A 11 53.36 -15.68 -20.61
N LEU A 12 52.26 -15.54 -19.87
CA LEU A 12 51.20 -14.57 -20.23
C LEU A 12 50.22 -14.38 -19.06
N ALA A 13 50.07 -13.12 -18.68
CA ALA A 13 49.09 -12.62 -17.73
C ALA A 13 47.76 -12.32 -18.44
N ALA A 14 46.77 -12.02 -17.59
CA ALA A 14 45.52 -11.29 -17.85
C ALA A 14 44.23 -12.11 -18.10
N ALA A 15 43.42 -12.07 -17.05
CA ALA A 15 41.97 -12.08 -16.96
C ALA A 15 41.17 -11.94 -18.27
N LEU A 16 40.14 -12.79 -18.39
CA LEU A 16 38.84 -12.43 -18.94
C LEU A 16 37.75 -13.03 -18.06
N ALA A 17 36.87 -12.13 -17.63
CA ALA A 17 35.70 -12.37 -16.84
C ALA A 17 34.54 -12.93 -17.67
N ALA A 18 33.51 -13.36 -16.95
CA ALA A 18 32.11 -13.45 -17.38
C ALA A 18 31.74 -14.54 -18.40
N CYS A 19 31.35 -15.70 -17.86
CA CYS A 19 30.33 -16.54 -18.48
C CYS A 19 29.46 -17.13 -17.38
N GLY A 20 28.59 -16.29 -16.82
CA GLY A 20 27.48 -16.68 -15.95
C GLY A 20 26.20 -16.25 -16.65
N GLY A 21 25.91 -16.89 -17.79
CA GLY A 21 24.66 -16.71 -18.51
C GLY A 21 23.53 -17.36 -17.74
N GLY A 22 22.82 -16.56 -16.96
CA GLY A 22 21.48 -16.82 -16.48
C GLY A 22 20.74 -15.50 -16.59
N GLU A 23 19.74 -15.45 -17.46
CA GLU A 23 18.85 -14.30 -17.63
C GLU A 23 18.39 -13.79 -16.25
N PRO A 24 18.43 -12.48 -15.96
CA PRO A 24 17.79 -12.00 -14.75
C PRO A 24 16.30 -12.31 -14.90
N ALA A 25 15.78 -13.13 -13.98
CA ALA A 25 14.37 -13.43 -13.88
C ALA A 25 13.56 -12.12 -14.04
N ALA A 26 12.58 -12.14 -14.92
CA ALA A 26 11.63 -11.05 -15.16
C ALA A 26 10.66 -10.83 -13.97
N ASP A 27 11.11 -11.09 -12.75
CA ASP A 27 10.32 -11.13 -11.51
C ASP A 27 11.02 -10.36 -10.37
N ALA A 28 11.73 -9.29 -10.70
CA ALA A 28 11.84 -8.18 -9.76
C ALA A 28 10.47 -7.47 -9.70
N ALA A 29 9.46 -8.15 -9.14
CA ALA A 29 8.26 -7.48 -8.66
C ALA A 29 8.74 -6.33 -7.78
N LEU A 30 8.47 -5.09 -8.20
CA LEU A 30 8.82 -3.88 -7.47
C LEU A 30 8.34 -4.07 -6.02
N MET A 31 9.29 -4.28 -5.10
CA MET A 31 8.95 -4.49 -3.70
C MET A 31 8.11 -3.31 -3.21
N PRO A 32 7.01 -3.55 -2.48
CA PRO A 32 6.23 -2.46 -1.90
C PRO A 32 7.14 -1.53 -1.08
N PRO A 33 6.98 -0.21 -1.18
CA PRO A 33 7.76 0.72 -0.38
C PRO A 33 7.52 0.46 1.09
N LYS A 34 8.56 0.58 1.92
CA LYS A 34 8.40 0.52 3.36
C LYS A 34 7.65 1.77 3.82
N PRO A 35 6.42 1.66 4.35
CA PRO A 35 5.58 2.83 4.57
C PRO A 35 6.14 3.73 5.68
N GLY A 36 6.67 3.15 6.76
CA GLY A 36 7.06 3.93 7.94
C GLY A 36 5.83 4.59 8.56
N PHE A 37 4.86 3.77 8.98
CA PHE A 37 3.62 4.28 9.58
C PHE A 37 3.92 5.11 10.82
N THR A 38 3.33 6.29 10.89
CA THR A 38 3.52 7.28 11.97
C THR A 38 2.48 7.11 13.07
N VAL A 39 1.35 6.49 12.75
CA VAL A 39 0.29 6.20 13.71
C VAL A 39 0.68 5.05 14.63
N LYS A 40 0.43 5.22 15.93
CA LYS A 40 0.56 4.15 16.93
C LYS A 40 -0.77 3.41 17.12
N PHE A 41 -1.88 4.13 17.01
CA PHE A 41 -3.24 3.66 17.19
C PHE A 41 -4.12 4.22 16.07
N ILE A 42 -5.18 3.51 15.71
CA ILE A 42 -6.22 4.02 14.80
C ILE A 42 -7.21 4.78 15.68
N ASP A 43 -6.94 6.06 15.90
CA ASP A 43 -7.73 6.95 16.77
C ASP A 43 -8.70 7.77 15.91
N ILE A 44 -10.01 7.61 16.17
CA ILE A 44 -11.06 8.33 15.43
C ILE A 44 -10.90 9.84 15.58
N ALA A 45 -10.63 10.34 16.79
CA ALA A 45 -10.52 11.77 17.05
C ALA A 45 -9.31 12.40 16.35
N VAL A 46 -8.31 11.59 15.98
CA VAL A 46 -7.13 12.04 15.23
C VAL A 46 -7.31 11.91 13.72
N LEU A 47 -7.91 10.81 13.26
CA LEU A 47 -7.98 10.49 11.83
C LEU A 47 -9.22 11.08 11.15
N ALA A 48 -10.41 10.93 11.72
CA ALA A 48 -11.65 11.37 11.07
C ALA A 48 -11.66 12.88 10.71
N PRO A 49 -11.17 13.80 11.58
CA PRO A 49 -11.16 15.23 11.25
C PRO A 49 -10.23 15.62 10.09
N LYS A 50 -9.29 14.75 9.70
CA LYS A 50 -8.36 14.99 8.58
C LYS A 50 -8.94 14.59 7.23
N LEU A 51 -10.07 13.88 7.23
CA LEU A 51 -10.68 13.30 6.04
C LEU A 51 -11.95 14.09 5.66
N PRO A 52 -12.33 14.15 4.36
CA PRO A 52 -13.55 14.83 3.89
C PRO A 52 -14.83 14.06 4.24
N LEU A 53 -15.10 13.86 5.53
CA LEU A 53 -16.19 13.04 6.06
C LEU A 53 -17.38 13.88 6.53
N GLY A 54 -18.59 13.33 6.37
CA GLY A 54 -19.83 13.85 6.96
C GLY A 54 -20.04 13.37 8.40
N GLU A 55 -21.29 13.41 8.88
CA GLU A 55 -21.64 12.89 10.20
C GLU A 55 -21.71 11.35 10.20
N PRO A 56 -21.17 10.66 11.23
CA PRO A 56 -21.18 9.21 11.25
C PRO A 56 -22.55 8.64 11.66
N VAL A 57 -22.86 7.48 11.10
CA VAL A 57 -23.83 6.55 11.67
C VAL A 57 -23.07 5.57 12.57
N ILE A 58 -23.51 5.45 13.82
CA ILE A 58 -22.88 4.56 14.81
C ILE A 58 -23.74 3.30 14.95
N SER A 59 -23.13 2.14 14.84
CA SER A 59 -23.78 0.84 15.07
C SER A 59 -22.99 -0.01 16.05
N GLU A 60 -23.70 -0.83 16.83
CA GLU A 60 -23.09 -1.84 17.70
C GLU A 60 -22.73 -3.09 16.92
N GLY A 61 -21.54 -3.62 17.18
CA GLY A 61 -21.06 -4.90 16.68
C GLY A 61 -21.04 -5.97 17.77
N GLU A 62 -20.40 -7.10 17.48
CA GLU A 62 -20.25 -8.19 18.45
C GLU A 62 -19.26 -7.81 19.57
N HIS A 63 -19.34 -8.49 20.71
CA HIS A 63 -18.36 -8.39 21.80
C HIS A 63 -18.07 -6.96 22.32
N GLY A 64 -19.02 -6.04 22.14
CA GLY A 64 -18.91 -4.64 22.56
C GLY A 64 -18.12 -3.76 21.60
N GLU A 65 -17.87 -4.23 20.37
CA GLU A 65 -17.34 -3.38 19.30
C GLU A 65 -18.38 -2.37 18.81
N LYS A 66 -17.90 -1.27 18.24
CA LYS A 66 -18.70 -0.25 17.57
C LYS A 66 -18.12 0.01 16.19
N ALA A 67 -19.00 0.28 15.24
CA ALA A 67 -18.64 0.79 13.93
C ALA A 67 -19.12 2.23 13.80
N TYR A 68 -18.20 3.12 13.39
CA TYR A 68 -18.49 4.52 13.09
C TYR A 68 -18.37 4.69 11.58
N ARG A 69 -19.51 4.66 10.89
CA ARG A 69 -19.58 4.72 9.43
C ARG A 69 -19.87 6.14 8.97
N TYR A 70 -18.86 6.77 8.39
CA TYR A 70 -18.91 8.13 7.86
C TYR A 70 -19.23 8.11 6.35
N PRO A 71 -20.22 8.89 5.87
CA PRO A 71 -20.34 9.18 4.46
C PRO A 71 -19.20 10.09 4.00
N ILE A 72 -18.77 9.95 2.75
CA ILE A 72 -17.76 10.83 2.15
C ILE A 72 -18.47 12.05 1.55
N LYS A 73 -18.05 13.25 1.93
CA LYS A 73 -18.68 14.50 1.47
C LYS A 73 -18.56 14.63 -0.05
N GLY A 74 -19.67 14.95 -0.70
CA GLY A 74 -19.71 15.15 -2.16
C GLY A 74 -19.89 13.86 -2.98
N LEU A 75 -20.02 12.70 -2.32
CA LEU A 75 -20.26 11.41 -3.00
C LEU A 75 -21.61 10.79 -2.62
N PRO A 76 -22.21 9.97 -3.51
CA PRO A 76 -23.47 9.29 -3.25
C PRO A 76 -23.32 8.19 -2.19
N GLU A 77 -24.47 7.73 -1.68
CA GLU A 77 -24.54 6.58 -0.79
C GLU A 77 -23.82 5.36 -1.38
N GLY A 78 -23.15 4.60 -0.51
CA GLY A 78 -22.25 3.50 -0.89
C GLY A 78 -20.77 3.88 -0.80
N ASN A 79 -20.43 5.17 -0.83
CA ASN A 79 -19.08 5.67 -0.55
C ASN A 79 -18.95 6.02 0.95
N PHE A 80 -17.99 5.42 1.63
CA PHE A 80 -17.86 5.56 3.08
C PHE A 80 -16.44 5.34 3.59
N VAL A 81 -16.20 5.81 4.82
CA VAL A 81 -15.12 5.37 5.70
C VAL A 81 -15.73 4.83 6.98
N ALA A 82 -15.35 3.64 7.41
CA ALA A 82 -15.78 3.07 8.68
C ALA A 82 -14.59 2.81 9.60
N PHE A 83 -14.76 3.14 10.87
CA PHE A 83 -13.84 2.76 11.93
C PHE A 83 -14.51 1.71 12.80
N THR A 84 -13.85 0.56 12.98
CA THR A 84 -14.42 -0.55 13.74
C THR A 84 -13.48 -0.95 14.88
N GLY A 85 -14.04 -1.10 16.07
CA GLY A 85 -13.32 -1.59 17.24
C GLY A 85 -14.03 -1.25 18.54
N LYS A 86 -13.40 -1.63 19.65
CA LYS A 86 -13.96 -1.49 21.00
C LYS A 86 -13.71 -0.11 21.62
N PHE A 87 -12.58 0.51 21.30
CA PHE A 87 -12.11 1.75 21.93
C PHE A 87 -11.86 2.80 20.85
N PRO A 88 -12.59 3.94 20.82
CA PRO A 88 -12.44 4.97 19.79
C PRO A 88 -11.03 5.53 19.60
N GLU A 89 -10.23 5.56 20.67
CA GLU A 89 -8.81 5.95 20.68
C GLU A 89 -7.87 4.88 20.12
N ASN A 90 -8.39 3.67 19.88
CA ASN A 90 -7.62 2.50 19.53
C ASN A 90 -8.47 1.47 18.75
N MET A 91 -8.98 1.89 17.60
CA MET A 91 -9.75 1.04 16.71
C MET A 91 -8.88 -0.07 16.11
N HIS A 92 -9.53 -1.20 15.80
CA HIS A 92 -8.87 -2.34 15.17
C HIS A 92 -8.60 -2.06 13.69
N GLU A 93 -9.56 -1.40 13.04
CA GLU A 93 -9.56 -1.18 11.60
C GLU A 93 -10.18 0.18 11.24
N LEU A 94 -9.61 0.80 10.22
CA LEU A 94 -10.25 1.81 9.37
C LEU A 94 -10.41 1.17 8.00
N ASN A 95 -11.63 1.07 7.48
CA ASN A 95 -11.87 0.60 6.11
C ASN A 95 -12.76 1.59 5.34
N GLY A 96 -12.88 1.41 4.04
CA GLY A 96 -13.74 2.26 3.24
C GLY A 96 -13.94 1.76 1.83
N GLN A 97 -14.92 2.37 1.17
CA GLN A 97 -15.23 2.22 -0.25
C GLN A 97 -15.31 3.63 -0.81
N CYS A 98 -14.51 3.95 -1.81
CA CYS A 98 -14.60 5.21 -2.53
C CYS A 98 -14.41 4.97 -4.03
N MET A 99 -15.41 5.28 -4.83
CA MET A 99 -15.32 5.26 -6.28
C MET A 99 -16.27 6.30 -6.89
N GLU A 100 -15.70 7.29 -7.58
CA GLU A 100 -16.46 8.30 -8.34
C GLU A 100 -16.87 7.78 -9.72
N ASP A 101 -15.90 7.23 -10.45
CA ASP A 101 -16.05 6.69 -11.80
C ASP A 101 -15.11 5.50 -11.94
N THR A 102 -15.66 4.31 -12.19
CA THR A 102 -14.89 3.09 -12.34
C THR A 102 -13.98 3.10 -13.57
N ALA A 103 -14.36 3.81 -14.64
CA ALA A 103 -13.54 3.94 -15.84
C ALA A 103 -12.35 4.88 -15.63
N ALA A 104 -12.51 5.86 -14.73
CA ALA A 104 -11.48 6.83 -14.39
C ALA A 104 -10.69 6.47 -13.13
N GLY A 105 -11.13 5.50 -12.31
CA GLY A 105 -10.49 5.14 -11.05
C GLY A 105 -10.40 6.33 -10.08
N TRP A 106 -9.24 6.52 -9.43
CA TRP A 106 -8.99 7.67 -8.55
C TRP A 106 -8.22 8.78 -9.25
N ALA A 107 -8.89 9.43 -10.19
CA ALA A 107 -8.32 10.53 -10.98
C ALA A 107 -7.80 11.68 -10.11
N ALA A 108 -6.74 12.34 -10.56
CA ALA A 108 -6.19 13.51 -9.88
C ALA A 108 -7.25 14.62 -9.76
N GLY A 109 -7.40 15.18 -8.55
CA GLY A 109 -8.40 16.20 -8.25
C GLY A 109 -9.79 15.66 -7.89
N GLY A 110 -10.01 14.34 -7.97
CA GLY A 110 -11.24 13.70 -7.48
C GLY A 110 -11.30 13.63 -5.95
N VAL A 111 -12.51 13.49 -5.42
CA VAL A 111 -12.78 13.34 -3.98
C VAL A 111 -12.14 12.07 -3.40
N CYS A 112 -12.21 10.93 -4.08
CA CYS A 112 -11.59 9.68 -3.66
C CYS A 112 -10.07 9.76 -3.65
N ARG A 113 -9.51 10.47 -4.62
CA ARG A 113 -8.06 10.74 -4.65
C ARG A 113 -7.64 11.63 -3.48
N ASP A 114 -8.36 12.73 -3.23
CA ASP A 114 -8.10 13.61 -2.08
C ASP A 114 -8.27 12.89 -0.74
N LEU A 115 -9.32 12.07 -0.58
CA LEU A 115 -9.53 11.24 0.60
C LEU A 115 -8.34 10.32 0.86
N PHE A 116 -7.88 9.60 -0.17
CA PHE A 116 -6.79 8.65 -0.05
C PHE A 116 -5.45 9.34 0.23
N ASP A 117 -5.16 10.44 -0.47
CA ASP A 117 -3.93 11.22 -0.25
C ASP A 117 -3.89 11.79 1.18
N LYS A 118 -5.01 12.30 1.71
CA LYS A 118 -5.13 12.74 3.10
C LYS A 118 -4.97 11.59 4.10
N LEU A 119 -5.54 10.42 3.80
CA LEU A 119 -5.37 9.24 4.64
C LEU A 119 -3.90 8.81 4.67
N ALA A 120 -3.24 8.70 3.52
CA ALA A 120 -1.82 8.39 3.44
C ALA A 120 -0.99 9.40 4.24
N ALA A 121 -1.20 10.70 4.03
CA ALA A 121 -0.52 11.76 4.79
C ALA A 121 -0.74 11.68 6.30
N ALA A 122 -1.92 11.19 6.73
CA ALA A 122 -2.22 11.04 8.14
C ALA A 122 -1.51 9.83 8.80
N ILE A 123 -1.14 8.81 8.02
CA ILE A 123 -0.72 7.51 8.56
C ILE A 123 0.73 7.13 8.25
N THR A 124 1.37 7.71 7.24
CA THR A 124 2.73 7.36 6.80
C THR A 124 3.66 8.58 6.77
N ALA A 125 4.96 8.35 7.05
CA ALA A 125 6.01 9.36 6.89
C ALA A 125 6.35 9.66 5.42
N LYS A 126 5.89 8.82 4.50
CA LYS A 126 6.16 8.91 3.06
C LYS A 126 4.87 8.81 2.23
N PRO A 127 3.95 9.79 2.36
CA PRO A 127 2.66 9.72 1.70
C PRO A 127 2.74 9.63 0.18
N ASP A 128 3.64 10.37 -0.47
CA ASP A 128 3.74 10.39 -1.93
C ASP A 128 4.25 9.05 -2.50
N GLU A 129 5.25 8.44 -1.84
CA GLU A 129 5.83 7.15 -2.25
C GLU A 129 4.82 6.02 -2.08
N VAL A 130 4.14 5.97 -0.92
CA VAL A 130 3.10 4.98 -0.64
C VAL A 130 1.89 5.21 -1.55
N GLY A 131 1.41 6.45 -1.64
CA GLY A 131 0.22 6.80 -2.41
C GLY A 131 0.37 6.42 -3.89
N LYS A 132 1.48 6.81 -4.50
CA LYS A 132 1.79 6.44 -5.90
C LYS A 132 1.83 4.93 -6.09
N TYR A 133 2.56 4.20 -5.24
CA TYR A 133 2.64 2.75 -5.31
C TYR A 133 1.25 2.10 -5.25
N MET A 134 0.44 2.52 -4.27
CA MET A 134 -0.88 1.98 -4.02
C MET A 134 -1.80 2.21 -5.22
N LEU A 135 -1.81 3.41 -5.79
CA LEU A 135 -2.64 3.74 -6.96
C LEU A 135 -2.30 2.91 -8.20
N GLU A 136 -1.00 2.74 -8.47
CA GLU A 136 -0.52 1.99 -9.64
C GLU A 136 -0.81 0.49 -9.50
N HIS A 137 -0.53 -0.09 -8.33
CA HIS A 137 -0.63 -1.54 -8.11
C HIS A 137 -2.05 -2.00 -7.74
N ALA A 138 -2.89 -1.10 -7.21
CA ALA A 138 -4.31 -1.36 -7.08
C ALA A 138 -5.03 -1.20 -8.43
N GLY A 139 -4.36 -0.70 -9.47
CA GLY A 139 -4.97 -0.46 -10.78
C GLY A 139 -6.02 0.64 -10.74
N LEU A 140 -5.82 1.65 -9.88
CA LEU A 140 -6.70 2.80 -9.73
C LEU A 140 -6.22 4.00 -10.54
N GLN A 141 -4.91 4.13 -10.79
CA GLN A 141 -4.30 5.10 -11.71
C GLN A 141 -2.95 4.59 -12.27
N PRO A 142 -2.82 4.34 -13.59
CA PRO A 142 -3.92 4.24 -14.54
C PRO A 142 -4.86 3.07 -14.16
N VAL A 143 -6.11 3.13 -14.62
CA VAL A 143 -7.05 2.02 -14.41
C VAL A 143 -6.53 0.77 -15.12
N SER A 144 -6.49 -0.35 -14.41
CA SER A 144 -5.94 -1.62 -14.91
C SER A 144 -6.82 -2.79 -14.52
N GLU A 145 -7.01 -3.71 -15.47
CA GLU A 145 -7.63 -5.02 -15.21
C GLU A 145 -6.61 -6.04 -14.69
N GLN A 146 -5.31 -5.78 -14.87
CA GLN A 146 -4.23 -6.70 -14.48
C GLN A 146 -3.76 -6.42 -13.04
N GLN A 147 -3.59 -5.13 -12.72
CA GLN A 147 -3.26 -4.68 -11.37
C GLN A 147 -4.57 -4.52 -10.61
N THR A 148 -4.78 -5.34 -9.58
CA THR A 148 -6.09 -5.43 -8.92
C THR A 148 -6.05 -5.13 -7.42
N TYR A 149 -4.86 -5.10 -6.82
CA TYR A 149 -4.65 -5.00 -5.39
C TYR A 149 -3.25 -4.51 -5.07
N ALA A 150 -3.16 -3.57 -4.13
CA ALA A 150 -1.91 -3.12 -3.54
C ALA A 150 -1.97 -3.19 -2.02
N ALA A 151 -0.82 -3.48 -1.41
CA ALA A 151 -0.67 -3.38 0.03
C ALA A 151 0.74 -2.92 0.40
N VAL A 152 0.83 -2.05 1.40
CA VAL A 152 2.06 -1.74 2.11
C VAL A 152 1.90 -2.14 3.57
N GLN A 153 2.95 -2.67 4.18
CA GLN A 153 2.89 -3.17 5.54
C GLN A 153 4.20 -2.97 6.29
N ASP A 154 4.11 -2.98 7.62
CA ASP A 154 5.24 -3.13 8.51
C ASP A 154 4.97 -4.20 9.58
N GLY A 155 5.67 -4.15 10.71
CA GLY A 155 5.45 -5.09 11.81
C GLY A 155 4.14 -4.86 12.57
N ARG A 156 3.41 -3.76 12.33
CA ARG A 156 2.25 -3.33 13.11
C ARG A 156 0.99 -3.19 12.27
N PHE A 157 1.09 -2.64 11.08
CA PHE A 157 -0.06 -2.32 10.24
C PHE A 157 0.07 -2.87 8.83
N VAL A 158 -1.09 -3.09 8.21
CA VAL A 158 -1.27 -3.28 6.77
C VAL A 158 -2.17 -2.16 6.29
N PHE A 159 -1.76 -1.48 5.23
CA PHE A 159 -2.57 -0.53 4.48
C PHE A 159 -2.75 -1.07 3.07
N ASP A 160 -3.98 -1.39 2.69
CA ASP A 160 -4.30 -2.03 1.42
C ASP A 160 -5.42 -1.31 0.66
N ALA A 161 -5.45 -1.50 -0.65
CA ALA A 161 -6.46 -0.97 -1.55
C ALA A 161 -6.63 -1.88 -2.78
N ASP A 162 -7.81 -1.88 -3.38
CA ASP A 162 -8.12 -2.64 -4.58
C ASP A 162 -8.67 -1.79 -5.72
N ARG A 163 -8.76 -2.38 -6.92
CA ARG A 163 -9.25 -1.69 -8.13
C ARG A 163 -10.70 -1.23 -8.05
N LYS A 164 -11.47 -1.76 -7.11
CA LYS A 164 -12.86 -1.38 -6.90
C LYS A 164 -12.97 -0.16 -5.99
N GLY A 165 -11.86 0.35 -5.47
CA GLY A 165 -11.83 1.49 -4.55
C GLY A 165 -12.12 1.11 -3.12
N MET A 166 -12.03 -0.19 -2.78
CA MET A 166 -11.95 -0.59 -1.37
C MET A 166 -10.58 -0.26 -0.84
N PHE A 167 -10.51 0.13 0.43
CA PHE A 167 -9.23 0.31 1.13
C PHE A 167 -9.38 0.00 2.61
N SER A 168 -8.28 -0.41 3.25
CA SER A 168 -8.25 -0.67 4.68
C SER A 168 -6.88 -0.35 5.29
N LEU A 169 -6.89 0.19 6.50
CA LEU A 169 -5.77 0.23 7.43
C LEU A 169 -6.13 -0.61 8.65
N ARG A 170 -5.38 -1.67 8.89
CA ARG A 170 -5.65 -2.62 9.98
C ARG A 170 -4.38 -3.08 10.65
N ARG A 171 -4.52 -3.57 11.88
CA ARG A 171 -3.41 -4.16 12.62
C ARG A 171 -3.04 -5.53 12.08
N ARG A 172 -1.75 -5.85 12.18
CA ARG A 172 -1.29 -7.24 12.04
C ARG A 172 -1.52 -7.98 13.34
N HIS A 173 -2.16 -9.14 13.25
CA HIS A 173 -2.31 -10.10 14.32
C HIS A 173 -1.13 -11.07 14.34
#